data_AF-A0A8C8ZVC5-F1
#
_entry.id   AF-A0A8C8ZVC5-F1
#
_cell.length_a   1.000
_cell.length_b   1.000
_cell.length_c   1.000
_cell.angle_alpha   90.00
_cell.angle_beta   90.00
_cell.angle_gamma   90.00
#
_symmetry.space_group_name_H-M   'P 1'
#
loop_
_entity.id
_entity.type
_entity.pdbx_description
1 polymer ?
#
loop_
_entity_poly.entity_id
_entity_poly.type
_entity_poly.pdbx_seq_one_letter_code
_entity_poly.pdbx_strand_id
1 'polypeptide(L)'
;MANSGFEDGRGQEEETFLYFAYGSNLLTERIHLRNPSAAFCCVARLKVICMGAKENGLPLEYQEKLKAIQPNDYKGKVSEEIEDIIKKGEIQTR
;
A
#
# COMPACT_ATOMS: atom_id res chain seq x y z
N MET A 1 -2.49 35.28 -3.58
CA MET A 1 -3.97 35.24 -3.59
C MET A 1 -4.41 34.74 -4.96
N ALA A 2 -5.10 33.61 -5.01
CA ALA A 2 -5.73 33.08 -6.23
C ALA A 2 -7.18 32.70 -5.86
N ASN A 3 -8.12 32.97 -6.76
CA ASN A 3 -9.56 32.94 -6.49
C ASN A 3 -10.30 32.05 -7.51
N SER A 4 -11.59 31.82 -7.25
CA SER A 4 -12.64 31.29 -8.14
C SER A 4 -12.68 29.79 -8.42
N GLY A 5 -13.89 29.20 -8.34
CA GLY A 5 -14.16 27.89 -8.97
C GLY A 5 -15.13 26.93 -8.27
N PHE A 6 -16.19 27.42 -7.64
CA PHE A 6 -17.22 26.62 -6.96
C PHE A 6 -18.44 26.46 -7.90
N GLU A 7 -18.98 25.28 -8.23
CA GLU A 7 -18.69 23.87 -7.87
C GLU A 7 -19.20 22.92 -9.00
N ASP A 8 -18.84 21.62 -9.01
CA ASP A 8 -19.55 20.59 -9.80
C ASP A 8 -19.62 19.19 -9.12
N GLY A 9 -20.69 19.00 -8.33
CA GLY A 9 -21.75 18.05 -8.69
C GLY A 9 -21.49 16.55 -8.61
N ARG A 10 -20.25 16.08 -8.40
CA ARG A 10 -19.95 14.65 -8.15
C ARG A 10 -19.67 14.44 -6.67
N GLY A 11 -20.38 13.47 -6.08
CA GLY A 11 -20.16 13.09 -4.68
C GLY A 11 -18.68 12.80 -4.45
N GLN A 12 -18.13 13.39 -3.40
CA GLN A 12 -16.73 13.25 -3.03
C GLN A 12 -16.50 11.81 -2.53
N GLU A 13 -16.26 10.89 -3.46
CA GLU A 13 -15.53 9.66 -3.15
C GLU A 13 -14.13 10.11 -2.69
N GLU A 14 -13.92 10.16 -1.38
CA GLU A 14 -12.63 10.53 -0.80
C GLU A 14 -11.55 9.61 -1.36
N GLU A 15 -10.60 10.18 -2.11
CA GLU A 15 -9.56 9.42 -2.80
C GLU A 15 -8.61 8.79 -1.78
N THR A 16 -8.90 7.53 -1.42
CA THR A 16 -8.11 6.77 -0.45
C THR A 16 -6.99 6.01 -1.14
N PHE A 17 -5.81 6.00 -0.52
CA PHE A 17 -4.64 5.26 -0.99
C PHE A 17 -4.13 4.31 0.09
N LEU A 18 -3.55 3.19 -0.34
CA LEU A 18 -2.96 2.21 0.57
C LEU A 18 -1.52 2.62 0.94
N TYR A 19 -1.26 2.78 2.24
CA TYR A 19 0.07 3.04 2.78
C TYR A 19 0.63 1.78 3.46
N PHE A 20 1.77 1.28 2.99
CA PHE A 20 2.46 0.18 3.65
C PHE A 20 3.36 0.68 4.79
N ALA A 21 3.03 0.28 6.02
CA ALA A 21 3.79 0.61 7.21
C ALA A 21 4.72 -0.54 7.64
N TYR A 22 5.91 -0.20 8.14
CA TYR A 22 6.88 -1.15 8.72
C TYR A 22 7.61 -0.52 9.91
N GLY A 23 7.99 -1.32 10.89
CA GLY A 23 8.72 -0.87 12.08
C GLY A 23 7.99 0.23 12.84
N SER A 24 8.67 1.33 13.17
CA SER A 24 8.10 2.46 13.92
C SER A 24 6.98 3.21 13.19
N ASN A 25 6.77 2.99 11.89
CA ASN A 25 5.64 3.56 11.15
C ASN A 25 4.33 2.76 11.37
N LEU A 26 4.37 1.61 12.06
CA LEU A 26 3.17 0.89 12.51
C LEU A 26 2.50 1.55 13.74
N LEU A 27 3.15 2.55 14.35
CA LEU A 27 2.58 3.29 15.47
C LEU A 27 1.44 4.19 14.97
N THR A 28 0.19 3.76 15.22
CA THR A 28 -1.04 4.47 14.84
C THR A 28 -1.02 5.95 15.26
N GLU A 29 -0.59 6.23 16.50
CA GLU A 29 -0.43 7.59 17.01
C GLU A 29 0.50 8.45 16.12
N ARG A 30 1.62 7.87 15.63
CA ARG A 30 2.61 8.58 14.82
C ARG A 30 2.08 8.92 13.42
N ILE A 31 1.31 8.03 12.79
CA ILE A 31 0.70 8.31 11.48
C ILE A 31 -0.45 9.32 11.60
N HIS A 32 -1.23 9.26 12.69
CA HIS A 32 -2.32 10.20 12.98
C HIS A 32 -1.86 11.65 13.21
N LEU A 33 -0.59 11.89 13.60
CA LEU A 33 -0.03 13.25 13.72
C LEU A 33 -0.13 14.09 12.43
N ARG A 34 -0.20 13.45 11.26
CA ARG A 34 -0.37 14.14 9.96
C ARG A 34 -1.52 13.60 9.12
N ASN A 35 -1.92 12.35 9.32
CA ASN A 35 -2.99 11.69 8.57
C ASN A 35 -4.06 11.15 9.55
N PRO A 36 -4.93 11.98 10.14
CA PRO A 36 -5.89 11.55 11.17
C PRO A 36 -6.90 10.49 10.69
N SER A 37 -7.18 10.43 9.38
CA SER A 37 -8.06 9.44 8.75
C SER A 37 -7.41 8.07 8.50
N ALA A 38 -6.11 7.91 8.77
CA ALA A 38 -5.40 6.67 8.47
C ALA A 38 -5.93 5.48 9.30
N ALA A 39 -6.58 4.52 8.65
CA ALA A 39 -7.08 3.31 9.27
C ALA A 39 -6.12 2.12 9.05
N PHE A 40 -6.04 1.21 10.03
CA PHE A 40 -5.41 -0.09 9.80
C PHE A 40 -6.31 -0.94 8.89
N CYS A 41 -5.80 -1.37 7.75
CA CYS A 41 -6.50 -2.22 6.80
C CYS A 41 -6.22 -3.71 7.05
N CYS A 42 -4.99 -4.16 6.79
CA CYS A 42 -4.59 -5.57 6.95
C CYS A 42 -3.07 -5.72 7.10
N VAL A 43 -2.62 -6.93 7.46
CA VAL A 43 -1.21 -7.32 7.37
C VAL A 43 -0.93 -7.82 5.96
N ALA A 44 0.02 -7.20 5.27
CA ALA A 44 0.48 -7.60 3.94
C ALA A 44 1.94 -8.08 3.94
N ARG A 45 2.31 -8.92 2.97
CA ARG A 45 3.72 -9.32 2.75
C ARG A 45 4.38 -8.39 1.73
N LEU A 46 5.69 -8.16 1.86
CA LEU A 46 6.53 -7.38 0.92
C LEU A 46 6.29 -7.75 -0.55
N LYS A 47 6.04 -9.04 -0.83
CA LYS A 47 5.71 -9.56 -2.16
C LYS A 47 4.51 -8.84 -2.81
N VAL A 48 3.47 -8.50 -2.05
CA VAL A 48 2.30 -7.77 -2.55
C VAL A 48 2.67 -6.36 -3.01
N ILE A 49 3.53 -5.67 -2.24
CA ILE A 49 4.06 -4.34 -2.58
C ILE A 49 4.84 -4.41 -3.89
N CYS A 50 5.74 -5.39 -4.03
CA CYS A 50 6.52 -5.57 -5.25
C CYS A 50 5.66 -5.86 -6.49
N MET A 51 4.54 -6.57 -6.33
CA MET A 51 3.57 -6.80 -7.41
C MET A 51 2.83 -5.51 -7.76
N GLY A 52 2.24 -4.82 -6.79
CA GLY A 52 1.53 -3.56 -7.01
C GLY A 52 2.43 -2.46 -7.58
N ALA A 53 3.70 -2.38 -7.17
CA ALA A 53 4.68 -1.44 -7.72
C ALA A 53 4.99 -1.71 -9.20
N LYS A 54 5.03 -2.98 -9.61
CA LYS A 54 5.21 -3.39 -11.01
C LYS A 54 3.95 -3.09 -11.84
N GLU A 55 2.78 -3.41 -11.30
CA GLU A 55 1.47 -3.22 -11.94
C GLU A 55 1.17 -1.73 -12.20
N ASN A 56 1.44 -0.87 -11.23
CA ASN A 56 1.25 0.58 -11.33
C ASN A 56 2.42 1.31 -12.02
N GLY A 57 3.38 0.58 -12.61
CA GLY A 57 4.44 1.17 -13.42
C GLY A 57 5.42 2.09 -12.66
N LEU A 58 5.67 1.86 -11.37
CA LEU A 58 6.64 2.66 -10.60
C LEU A 58 8.05 2.56 -11.23
N PRO A 59 8.91 3.59 -11.07
CA PRO A 59 10.26 3.61 -11.66
C PRO A 59 11.04 2.32 -11.37
N LEU A 60 11.71 1.77 -12.38
CA LEU A 60 12.40 0.47 -12.29
C LEU A 60 13.41 0.42 -11.13
N GLU A 61 14.20 1.47 -10.94
CA GLU A 61 15.13 1.62 -9.82
C GLU A 61 14.44 1.51 -8.45
N TYR A 62 13.20 2.01 -8.33
CA TYR A 62 12.41 1.87 -7.11
C TYR A 62 11.85 0.45 -6.94
N GLN A 63 11.43 -0.21 -8.03
CA GLN A 63 11.05 -1.62 -7.99
C GLN A 63 12.23 -2.52 -7.58
N GLU A 64 13.46 -2.19 -8.00
CA GLU A 64 14.68 -2.90 -7.59
C GLU A 64 15.00 -2.66 -6.11
N LYS A 65 14.90 -1.42 -5.61
CA LYS A 65 15.01 -1.10 -4.18
C LYS A 65 14.00 -1.91 -3.34
N LEU A 66 12.74 -2.01 -3.78
CA LEU A 66 11.72 -2.83 -3.10
C LEU A 66 12.08 -4.33 -3.07
N LYS A 67 12.60 -4.88 -4.18
CA LYS A 67 13.05 -6.28 -4.25
C LYS A 67 14.29 -6.57 -3.40
N ALA A 68 15.12 -5.56 -3.16
CA ALA A 68 16.32 -5.66 -2.33
C ALA A 68 16.03 -5.61 -0.82
N ILE A 69 14.82 -5.23 -0.39
CA ILE A 69 14.42 -5.28 1.02
C ILE A 69 14.35 -6.74 1.47
N GLN A 70 15.08 -7.09 2.53
CA GLN A 70 14.98 -8.41 3.13
C GLN A 70 13.59 -8.59 3.78
N PRO A 71 12.81 -9.63 3.43
CA PRO A 71 11.56 -9.93 4.13
C PRO A 71 11.85 -10.37 5.56
N ASN A 72 10.94 -10.06 6.48
CA ASN A 72 10.96 -10.62 7.83
C ASN A 72 10.49 -12.09 7.84
N ASP A 73 10.67 -12.76 8.97
CA ASP A 73 10.29 -14.15 9.21
C ASP A 73 8.81 -14.33 9.60
N TYR A 74 7.97 -13.31 9.39
CA TYR A 74 6.56 -13.33 9.77
C TYR A 74 5.78 -14.38 8.97
N LYS A 75 5.41 -15.47 9.67
CA LYS A 75 4.59 -16.58 9.17
C LYS A 75 3.17 -16.59 9.75
N GLY A 76 2.75 -15.48 10.37
CA GLY A 76 1.40 -15.33 10.93
C GLY A 76 0.32 -15.22 9.84
N LYS A 77 -0.95 -15.30 10.26
CA LYS A 77 -2.11 -15.19 9.36
C LYS A 77 -2.18 -13.78 8.75
N VAL A 78 -2.37 -13.72 7.44
CA VAL A 78 -2.83 -12.53 6.69
C VAL A 78 -4.26 -12.76 6.19
N SER A 79 -4.91 -11.77 5.59
CA SER A 79 -6.26 -11.97 5.03
C SER A 79 -6.24 -12.96 3.85
N GLU A 80 -7.36 -13.61 3.60
CA GLU A 80 -7.49 -14.62 2.53
C GLU A 80 -7.27 -13.97 1.14
N GLU A 81 -7.78 -12.76 0.95
CA GLU A 81 -7.50 -11.88 -0.19
C GLU A 81 -6.00 -11.70 -0.46
N ILE A 82 -5.20 -11.45 0.57
CA ILE A 82 -3.75 -11.26 0.46
C ILE A 82 -3.04 -12.57 0.11
N GLU A 83 -3.45 -13.71 0.69
CA GLU A 83 -2.91 -15.02 0.29
C GLU A 83 -3.25 -15.35 -1.18
N ASP A 84 -4.46 -15.03 -1.63
CA ASP A 84 -4.88 -15.32 -3.01
C ASP A 84 -4.19 -14.43 -4.04
N ILE A 85 -3.95 -13.14 -3.71
CA ILE A 85 -3.08 -12.26 -4.49
C ILE A 85 -1.66 -12.84 -4.60
N ILE A 86 -1.10 -13.37 -3.51
CA ILE A 86 0.23 -13.99 -3.50
C ILE A 86 0.28 -15.27 -4.37
N LYS A 87 -0.71 -16.16 -4.25
CA LYS A 87 -0.83 -17.39 -5.07
C LYS A 87 -0.96 -17.05 -6.56
N LYS A 88 -1.82 -16.08 -6.90
CA LYS A 88 -2.03 -15.64 -8.30
C LYS A 88 -0.75 -15.11 -8.92
N GLY A 89 0.02 -14.32 -8.18
CA GLY A 89 1.33 -13.82 -8.62
C GLY A 89 2.38 -14.92 -8.86
N GLU A 90 2.32 -16.02 -8.09
CA GLU A 90 3.20 -17.18 -8.30
C GLU A 90 2.86 -17.96 -9.56
N ILE A 91 1.57 -18.09 -9.89
CA ILE A 91 1.11 -18.75 -11.12
C ILE A 91 1.49 -17.92 -12.35
N GLN A 92 1.39 -16.59 -12.27
CA GLN A 92 1.74 -15.67 -13.37
C GLN A 92 3.25 -15.57 -13.67
N THR A 93 4.10 -16.19 -12.84
CA THR A 93 5.58 -16.14 -12.96
C THR A 93 6.18 -17.52 -13.24
N ARG A 94 5.37 -18.48 -13.70
CA ARG A 94 5.76 -19.82 -14.16
C ARG A 94 5.42 -20.01 -15.64
#